data_AF-A0AA42FL96-F1
#
_entry.id   AF-A0AA42FL96-F1
#
_cell.length_a   1.000
_cell.length_b   1.000
_cell.length_c   1.000
_cell.angle_alpha   90.00
_cell.angle_beta   90.00
_cell.angle_gamma   90.00
#
_symmetry.space_group_name_H-M   'P 1'
#
loop_
_entity.id
_entity.type
_entity.pdbx_description
1 polymer ?
#
loop_
_entity_poly.entity_id
_entity_poly.type
_entity_poly.pdbx_seq_one_letter_code
_entity_poly.pdbx_strand_id
1 'polypeptide(L)'
;MNISLNAKIVTVMSLFLLMQSAYAAIALDRTRVIYNENDKSVSMGLTNEHSTSPYLAQAWIENDNNEKVTSPFIVTPPVHRIEANSKSQIKIQSLPAISQLPKDRESIYYLNVREIPPRSEKANVLQIALQTKIKIFYRPITIMIKERMEFIPQENNIKIVKRGADYLVKNPSPYFLSITKLKKGNTDVTNFEPVMIAPFDESSLGKVSGGLGSMPTLVYLNDFGGAVDLKFSCQATECSVVPRK
;
A
#
# COMPACT_ATOMS: atom_id res chain seq x y z
N MET A 1 23.76 -38.53 -22.14
CA MET A 1 23.73 -37.27 -21.36
C MET A 1 22.58 -36.31 -21.74
N ASN A 2 21.67 -36.68 -22.66
CA ASN A 2 20.54 -35.82 -23.09
C ASN A 2 19.19 -36.12 -22.38
N ILE A 3 19.04 -37.30 -21.79
CA ILE A 3 17.78 -37.73 -21.15
C ILE A 3 17.52 -36.96 -19.84
N SER A 4 18.57 -36.65 -19.07
CA SER A 4 18.44 -35.87 -17.83
C SER A 4 18.16 -34.39 -18.06
N LEU A 5 18.55 -33.85 -19.22
CA LEU A 5 18.27 -32.47 -19.60
C LEU A 5 16.79 -32.32 -20.02
N ASN A 6 16.28 -33.25 -20.83
CA ASN A 6 14.88 -33.28 -21.22
C ASN A 6 13.94 -33.52 -20.04
N ALA A 7 14.31 -34.39 -19.09
CA ALA A 7 13.53 -34.60 -17.87
C ALA A 7 13.46 -33.34 -16.99
N LYS A 8 14.57 -32.58 -16.87
CA LYS A 8 14.58 -31.30 -16.15
C LYS A 8 13.74 -30.23 -16.85
N ILE A 9 13.76 -30.15 -18.18
CA ILE A 9 12.93 -29.21 -18.95
C ILE A 9 11.43 -29.53 -18.78
N VAL A 10 11.05 -30.81 -18.84
CA VAL A 10 9.65 -31.25 -18.63
C VAL A 10 9.20 -30.94 -17.19
N THR A 11 10.07 -31.12 -16.21
CA THR A 11 9.77 -30.81 -14.79
C THR A 11 9.64 -29.30 -14.53
N VAL A 12 10.45 -28.47 -15.20
CA VAL A 12 10.33 -26.99 -15.11
C VAL A 12 9.06 -26.49 -15.82
N MET A 13 8.71 -27.05 -16.98
CA MET A 13 7.52 -26.66 -17.74
C MET A 13 6.21 -27.05 -17.04
N SER A 14 6.19 -28.16 -16.28
CA SER A 14 5.03 -28.57 -15.48
C SER A 14 4.85 -27.74 -14.20
N LEU A 15 5.92 -27.11 -13.68
CA LEU A 15 5.83 -26.20 -12.52
C LEU A 15 5.20 -24.84 -12.87
N PHE A 16 5.35 -24.36 -14.11
CA PHE A 16 4.72 -23.11 -14.56
C PHE A 16 3.20 -23.23 -14.79
N LEU A 17 2.67 -24.44 -15.01
CA LEU A 17 1.25 -24.70 -15.24
C LEU A 17 0.38 -24.67 -13.96
N LEU A 18 1.02 -24.59 -12.78
CA LEU A 18 0.33 -24.56 -11.48
C LEU A 18 0.17 -23.16 -10.89
N MET A 19 0.53 -22.11 -11.64
CA MET A 19 0.23 -20.73 -11.24
C MET A 19 -1.27 -20.45 -11.47
N GLN A 20 -2.11 -20.87 -10.53
CA GLN A 20 -3.49 -20.38 -10.46
C GLN A 20 -3.43 -18.90 -10.05
N SER A 21 -3.60 -18.01 -11.01
CA SER A 21 -3.89 -16.61 -10.74
C SER A 21 -5.22 -16.53 -9.98
N ALA A 22 -5.18 -15.91 -8.81
CA ALA A 22 -6.39 -15.47 -8.13
C ALA A 22 -6.93 -14.28 -8.92
N TYR A 23 -8.02 -14.48 -9.67
CA TYR A 23 -8.68 -13.41 -10.41
C TYR A 23 -9.63 -12.68 -9.48
N ALA A 24 -9.32 -11.44 -9.12
CA ALA A 24 -10.35 -10.53 -8.65
C ALA A 24 -11.21 -10.13 -9.84
N ALA A 25 -12.53 -10.12 -9.67
CA ALA A 25 -13.36 -9.63 -10.75
C ALA A 25 -13.21 -8.12 -10.86
N ILE A 26 -13.29 -7.38 -9.74
CA ILE A 26 -13.08 -5.92 -9.76
C ILE A 26 -11.66 -5.56 -9.28
N ALA A 27 -10.82 -5.11 -10.21
CA ALA A 27 -9.47 -4.63 -9.94
C ALA A 27 -9.40 -3.09 -9.93
N LEU A 28 -8.63 -2.53 -8.99
CA LEU A 28 -8.29 -1.11 -8.92
C LEU A 28 -7.02 -0.82 -9.72
N ASP A 29 -6.93 0.37 -10.33
CA ASP A 29 -5.77 0.80 -11.11
C ASP A 29 -4.52 1.14 -10.27
N ARG A 30 -4.67 1.31 -8.95
CA ARG A 30 -3.60 1.71 -8.02
C ARG A 30 -3.80 1.12 -6.63
N THR A 31 -2.71 0.98 -5.89
CA THR A 31 -2.67 0.42 -4.52
C THR A 31 -2.76 1.46 -3.40
N ARG A 32 -2.82 2.75 -3.76
CA ARG A 32 -2.97 3.89 -2.84
C ARG A 32 -3.39 5.14 -3.60
N VAL A 33 -4.05 6.03 -2.87
CA VAL A 33 -4.55 7.32 -3.36
C VAL A 33 -3.78 8.43 -2.67
N ILE A 34 -3.27 9.38 -3.44
CA ILE A 34 -2.79 10.66 -2.93
C ILE A 34 -3.85 11.69 -3.29
N TYR A 35 -4.40 12.39 -2.28
CA TYR A 35 -5.38 13.45 -2.46
C TYR A 35 -4.73 14.76 -2.01
N ASN A 36 -4.33 15.60 -2.96
CA ASN A 36 -3.78 16.91 -2.62
C ASN A 36 -4.91 17.88 -2.31
N GLU A 37 -4.70 18.82 -1.38
CA GLU A 37 -5.71 19.80 -0.97
C GLU A 37 -6.25 20.67 -2.13
N ASN A 38 -5.42 20.93 -3.14
CA ASN A 38 -5.83 21.70 -4.33
C ASN A 38 -6.70 20.89 -5.31
N ASP A 39 -6.73 19.56 -5.19
CA ASP A 39 -7.52 18.70 -6.04
C ASP A 39 -8.99 18.73 -5.60
N LYS A 40 -9.90 19.06 -6.51
CA LYS A 40 -11.35 18.96 -6.23
C LYS A 40 -11.81 17.51 -6.09
N SER A 41 -11.12 16.60 -6.78
CA SER A 41 -11.44 15.18 -6.79
C SER A 41 -10.30 14.34 -7.36
N VAL A 42 -10.21 13.08 -6.95
CA VAL A 42 -9.31 12.08 -7.54
C VAL A 42 -10.15 10.94 -8.12
N SER A 43 -9.92 10.61 -9.40
CA SER A 43 -10.58 9.46 -10.07
C SER A 43 -9.76 8.20 -9.89
N MET A 44 -10.40 7.09 -9.53
CA MET A 44 -9.82 5.75 -9.46
C MET A 44 -10.43 4.87 -10.54
N GLY A 45 -9.59 4.26 -11.37
CA GLY A 45 -10.02 3.29 -12.37
C GLY A 45 -10.41 1.96 -11.74
N LEU A 46 -11.52 1.40 -12.22
CA LEU A 46 -11.99 0.05 -11.90
C LEU A 46 -12.03 -0.77 -13.19
N THR A 47 -11.53 -1.99 -13.16
CA THR A 47 -11.63 -2.93 -14.29
C THR A 47 -12.35 -4.18 -13.81
N ASN A 48 -13.40 -4.59 -14.53
CA ASN A 48 -13.96 -5.93 -14.36
C ASN A 48 -13.13 -6.91 -15.21
N GLU A 49 -12.24 -7.67 -14.59
CA GLU A 49 -11.40 -8.69 -15.24
C GLU A 49 -12.15 -10.02 -15.47
N HIS A 50 -13.39 -10.13 -15.00
CA HIS A 50 -14.20 -11.30 -15.30
C HIS A 50 -14.64 -11.31 -16.77
N SER A 51 -14.40 -12.42 -17.46
CA SER A 51 -14.51 -12.50 -18.91
C SER A 51 -15.93 -12.52 -19.45
N THR A 52 -16.91 -12.98 -18.65
CA THR A 52 -18.27 -13.26 -19.13
C THR A 52 -19.40 -12.70 -18.29
N SER A 53 -19.14 -12.16 -17.10
CA SER A 53 -20.19 -11.80 -16.14
C SER A 53 -20.04 -10.37 -15.66
N PRO A 54 -21.16 -9.64 -15.51
CA PRO A 54 -21.14 -8.32 -14.90
C PRO A 54 -20.94 -8.44 -13.39
N TYR A 55 -20.27 -7.46 -12.80
CA TYR A 55 -20.07 -7.35 -11.36
C TYR A 55 -20.53 -5.97 -10.89
N LEU A 56 -21.05 -5.90 -9.67
CA LEU A 56 -21.24 -4.61 -9.01
C LEU A 56 -20.00 -4.29 -8.19
N ALA A 57 -19.52 -3.05 -8.26
CA ALA A 57 -18.48 -2.52 -7.40
C ALA A 57 -19.13 -1.57 -6.38
N GLN A 58 -19.02 -1.89 -5.10
CA GLN A 58 -19.45 -1.03 -4.00
C GLN A 58 -18.25 -0.33 -3.39
N ALA A 59 -18.28 0.99 -3.29
CA ALA A 59 -17.19 1.80 -2.76
C ALA A 59 -17.62 2.62 -1.52
N TRP A 60 -16.76 2.72 -0.52
CA TRP A 60 -16.93 3.63 0.62
C TRP A 60 -15.58 4.06 1.21
N ILE A 61 -15.62 5.08 2.07
CA ILE A 61 -14.45 5.60 2.78
C ILE A 61 -14.52 5.20 4.26
N GLU A 62 -13.38 4.84 4.84
CA GLU A 62 -13.19 4.64 6.27
C GLU A 62 -12.16 5.62 6.83
N ASN A 63 -12.30 6.00 8.09
CA ASN A 63 -11.28 6.72 8.85
C ASN A 63 -10.19 5.75 9.39
N ASP A 64 -9.22 6.28 10.13
CA ASP A 64 -8.11 5.50 10.70
C ASP A 64 -8.55 4.48 11.77
N ASN A 65 -9.74 4.66 12.36
CA ASN A 65 -10.35 3.72 13.29
C ASN A 65 -11.11 2.58 12.59
N ASN A 66 -11.03 2.48 11.25
CA ASN A 66 -11.79 1.54 10.42
C ASN A 66 -13.31 1.76 10.45
N GLU A 67 -13.75 2.97 10.77
CA GLU A 67 -15.16 3.32 10.78
C GLU A 67 -15.56 3.90 9.43
N LYS A 68 -16.67 3.42 8.87
CA LYS A 68 -17.22 3.99 7.63
C LYS A 68 -17.67 5.43 7.89
N VAL A 69 -17.12 6.36 7.13
CA VAL A 69 -17.41 7.79 7.24
C VAL A 69 -17.97 8.37 5.94
N THR A 70 -18.69 9.47 6.07
CA THR A 70 -19.23 10.26 4.94
C THR A 70 -18.62 11.65 4.84
N SER A 71 -17.63 11.95 5.69
CA SER A 71 -16.91 13.22 5.79
C SER A 71 -15.50 12.95 6.34
N PRO A 72 -14.45 13.68 5.91
CA PRO A 72 -14.46 14.79 4.97
C PRO A 72 -14.40 14.35 3.49
N PHE A 73 -14.39 13.05 3.22
CA PHE A 73 -14.38 12.50 1.86
C PHE A 73 -15.66 11.74 1.54
N ILE A 74 -16.05 11.76 0.26
CA ILE A 74 -17.10 10.90 -0.30
C ILE A 74 -16.54 10.20 -1.53
N VAL A 75 -17.09 9.02 -1.84
CA VAL A 75 -16.82 8.31 -3.09
C VAL A 75 -18.10 8.17 -3.90
N THR A 76 -18.02 8.49 -5.19
CA THR A 76 -19.16 8.50 -6.11
C THR A 76 -18.83 7.78 -7.42
N PRO A 77 -19.71 6.91 -7.93
CA PRO A 77 -20.91 6.39 -7.27
C PRO A 77 -20.56 5.40 -6.13
N PRO A 78 -21.42 5.23 -5.11
CA PRO A 78 -21.19 4.27 -4.03
C PRO A 78 -21.43 2.82 -4.46
N VAL A 79 -22.21 2.59 -5.52
CA VAL A 79 -22.40 1.27 -6.15
C VAL A 79 -22.49 1.48 -7.66
N HIS A 80 -21.78 0.65 -8.43
CA HIS A 80 -21.77 0.72 -9.88
C HIS A 80 -21.71 -0.66 -10.52
N ARG A 81 -22.49 -0.88 -11.59
CA ARG A 81 -22.43 -2.11 -12.38
C ARG A 81 -21.38 -1.96 -13.47
N ILE A 82 -20.47 -2.93 -13.55
CA ILE A 82 -19.40 -2.99 -14.55
C ILE A 82 -19.59 -4.27 -15.35
N GLU A 83 -19.82 -4.14 -16.65
CA GLU A 83 -19.97 -5.28 -17.56
C GLU A 83 -18.67 -6.08 -17.67
N ALA A 84 -18.76 -7.29 -18.21
CA ALA A 84 -17.60 -8.17 -18.39
C ALA A 84 -16.49 -7.48 -19.20
N ASN A 85 -15.22 -7.69 -18.81
CA ASN A 85 -14.03 -7.09 -19.43
C ASN A 85 -14.08 -5.56 -19.61
N SER A 86 -14.93 -4.87 -18.85
CA SER A 86 -15.17 -3.44 -19.02
C SER A 86 -14.47 -2.62 -17.94
N LYS A 87 -14.17 -1.36 -18.26
CA LYS A 87 -13.59 -0.39 -17.34
C LYS A 87 -14.64 0.61 -16.89
N SER A 88 -14.53 1.06 -15.65
CA SER A 88 -15.29 2.17 -15.10
C SER A 88 -14.39 2.99 -14.18
N GLN A 89 -14.94 4.01 -13.52
CA GLN A 89 -14.23 4.82 -12.55
C GLN A 89 -15.14 5.22 -11.39
N ILE A 90 -14.53 5.36 -10.22
CA ILE A 90 -15.13 6.02 -9.06
C ILE A 90 -14.35 7.30 -8.77
N LYS A 91 -15.02 8.29 -8.21
CA LYS A 91 -14.45 9.60 -7.93
C LYS A 91 -14.48 9.87 -6.43
N ILE A 92 -13.32 10.15 -5.84
CA ILE A 92 -13.18 10.57 -4.45
C ILE A 92 -13.23 12.09 -4.45
N GLN A 93 -14.12 12.68 -3.65
CA GLN A 93 -14.35 14.13 -3.57
C GLN A 93 -14.24 14.58 -2.12
N SER A 94 -13.71 15.78 -1.92
CA SER A 94 -13.66 16.42 -0.61
C SER A 94 -14.95 17.16 -0.31
N LEU A 95 -15.28 17.22 0.97
CA LEU A 95 -16.34 18.04 1.55
C LEU A 95 -15.74 19.18 2.36
N PRO A 96 -16.52 20.23 2.71
CA PRO A 96 -16.01 21.40 3.45
C PRO A 96 -15.27 21.07 4.75
N ALA A 97 -15.62 19.98 5.41
CA ALA A 97 -14.96 19.50 6.63
C ALA A 97 -13.47 19.13 6.42
N ILE A 98 -13.00 18.99 5.18
CA ILE A 98 -11.57 18.75 4.89
C ILE A 98 -10.67 19.87 5.43
N SER A 99 -11.22 21.09 5.55
CA SER A 99 -10.53 22.25 6.13
C SER A 99 -10.16 22.10 7.61
N GLN A 100 -10.74 21.11 8.30
CA GLN A 100 -10.46 20.79 9.71
C GLN A 100 -9.26 19.84 9.85
N LEU A 101 -8.78 19.24 8.76
CA LEU A 101 -7.62 18.36 8.81
C LEU A 101 -6.34 19.16 9.10
N PRO A 102 -5.33 18.51 9.73
CA PRO A 102 -4.01 19.10 9.91
C PRO A 102 -3.45 19.68 8.62
N LYS A 103 -2.88 20.89 8.73
CA LYS A 103 -2.31 21.64 7.60
C LYS A 103 -0.80 21.53 7.53
N ASP A 104 -0.15 20.83 8.44
CA ASP A 104 1.31 20.69 8.54
C ASP A 104 1.80 19.27 8.25
N ARG A 105 0.88 18.31 8.08
CA ARG A 105 1.16 16.89 7.90
C ARG A 105 0.07 16.18 7.12
N GLU A 106 0.39 15.00 6.59
CA GLU A 106 -0.60 14.14 5.97
C GLU A 106 -1.65 13.64 6.97
N SER A 107 -2.85 13.37 6.46
CA SER A 107 -3.90 12.64 7.18
C SER A 107 -4.25 11.37 6.40
N ILE A 108 -4.66 10.31 7.10
CA ILE A 108 -4.97 9.03 6.46
C ILE A 108 -6.46 8.67 6.54
N TYR A 109 -6.96 8.14 5.43
CA TYR A 109 -8.25 7.50 5.28
C TYR A 109 -8.07 6.22 4.45
N TYR A 110 -9.13 5.45 4.27
CA TYR A 110 -9.09 4.21 3.50
C TYR A 110 -10.23 4.16 2.48
N LEU A 111 -9.89 3.89 1.23
CA LEU A 111 -10.86 3.52 0.21
C LEU A 111 -11.10 2.02 0.31
N ASN A 112 -12.36 1.63 0.45
CA ASN A 112 -12.80 0.26 0.33
C ASN A 112 -13.58 0.09 -0.98
N VAL A 113 -13.25 -0.94 -1.74
CA VAL A 113 -14.00 -1.39 -2.92
C VAL A 113 -14.29 -2.86 -2.77
N ARG A 114 -15.57 -3.20 -2.66
CA ARG A 114 -16.08 -4.57 -2.57
C ARG A 114 -16.79 -4.95 -3.85
N GLU A 115 -16.39 -6.05 -4.45
CA GLU A 115 -17.13 -6.62 -5.57
C GLU A 115 -18.36 -7.37 -5.05
N ILE A 116 -19.45 -7.34 -5.81
CA ILE A 116 -20.64 -8.13 -5.54
C ILE A 116 -20.88 -8.95 -6.82
N PRO A 117 -20.59 -10.26 -6.78
CA PRO A 117 -20.74 -11.12 -7.94
C PRO A 117 -22.22 -11.33 -8.28
N PRO A 118 -22.55 -11.73 -9.52
CA PRO A 118 -23.91 -12.13 -9.85
C PRO A 118 -24.31 -13.36 -9.05
N ARG A 119 -25.58 -13.45 -8.66
CA ARG A 119 -26.08 -14.60 -7.90
C ARG A 119 -25.87 -15.89 -8.70
N SER A 120 -25.31 -16.91 -8.05
CA SER A 120 -25.21 -18.24 -8.66
C SER A 120 -26.57 -18.94 -8.66
N GLU A 121 -26.91 -19.58 -9.79
CA GLU A 121 -28.10 -20.44 -9.94
C GLU A 121 -27.83 -21.90 -9.51
N LYS A 122 -26.58 -22.24 -9.17
CA LYS A 122 -26.21 -23.59 -8.72
C LYS A 122 -26.56 -23.79 -7.25
N ALA A 123 -27.18 -24.92 -6.93
CA ALA A 123 -27.39 -25.35 -5.55
C ALA A 123 -26.04 -25.70 -4.88
N ASN A 124 -25.95 -25.45 -3.56
CA ASN A 124 -24.82 -25.84 -2.70
C ASN A 124 -23.46 -25.28 -3.13
N VAL A 125 -23.41 -23.99 -3.49
CA VAL A 125 -22.15 -23.32 -3.83
C VAL A 125 -21.73 -22.31 -2.76
N LEU A 126 -20.43 -22.26 -2.49
CA LEU A 126 -19.80 -21.15 -1.81
C LEU A 126 -19.40 -20.09 -2.84
N GLN A 127 -19.83 -18.86 -2.63
CA GLN A 127 -19.50 -17.73 -3.47
C GLN A 127 -18.61 -16.74 -2.71
N ILE A 128 -17.46 -16.41 -3.29
CA ILE A 128 -16.48 -15.50 -2.70
C ILE A 128 -16.66 -14.13 -3.33
N ALA A 129 -16.60 -13.09 -2.51
CA ALA A 129 -16.62 -11.69 -2.92
C ALA A 129 -15.39 -11.00 -2.32
N LEU A 130 -14.51 -10.48 -3.17
CA LEU A 130 -13.30 -9.80 -2.71
C LEU A 130 -13.58 -8.35 -2.33
N GLN A 131 -12.87 -7.90 -1.28
CA GLN A 131 -12.84 -6.51 -0.86
C GLN A 131 -11.40 -6.03 -0.86
N THR A 132 -11.14 -4.99 -1.64
CA THR A 132 -9.86 -4.30 -1.66
C THR A 132 -9.93 -3.06 -0.79
N LYS A 133 -9.00 -2.92 0.16
CA LYS A 133 -8.85 -1.75 1.01
C LYS A 133 -7.48 -1.10 0.76
N ILE A 134 -7.48 0.15 0.32
CA ILE A 134 -6.26 0.92 0.05
C ILE A 134 -6.23 2.23 0.83
N LYS A 135 -5.02 2.72 1.10
CA LYS A 135 -4.80 3.97 1.84
C LYS A 135 -5.09 5.18 0.94
N ILE A 136 -5.72 6.19 1.52
CA ILE A 136 -5.84 7.55 1.00
C ILE A 136 -5.00 8.45 1.88
N PHE A 137 -3.96 9.05 1.30
CA PHE A 137 -3.16 10.06 1.97
C PHE A 137 -3.65 11.43 1.53
N TYR A 138 -4.28 12.17 2.45
CA TYR A 138 -4.58 13.58 2.26
C TYR A 138 -3.32 14.40 2.51
N ARG A 139 -2.94 15.23 1.55
CA ARG A 139 -1.73 16.05 1.59
C ARG A 139 -2.09 17.54 1.56
N PRO A 140 -1.91 18.29 2.66
CA PRO A 140 -2.20 19.71 2.69
C PRO A 140 -1.25 20.51 1.80
N ILE A 141 -1.68 21.70 1.40
CA ILE A 141 -0.98 22.53 0.41
C ILE A 141 0.44 22.94 0.83
N THR A 142 0.69 23.03 2.13
CA THR A 142 1.97 23.42 2.74
C THR A 142 3.10 22.40 2.52
N ILE A 143 2.75 21.12 2.33
CA ILE A 143 3.68 20.01 2.10
C ILE A 143 3.40 19.31 0.76
N MET A 144 2.56 19.92 -0.07
CA MET A 144 2.13 19.36 -1.33
C MET A 144 3.31 19.24 -2.30
N ILE A 145 3.35 18.11 -3.00
CA ILE A 145 4.25 17.89 -4.13
C ILE A 145 3.38 17.75 -5.36
N LYS A 146 3.70 18.53 -6.40
CA LYS A 146 2.90 18.56 -7.64
C LYS A 146 2.84 17.19 -8.32
N GLU A 147 3.92 16.43 -8.22
CA GLU A 147 4.04 15.10 -8.79
C GLU A 147 4.04 14.05 -7.67
N ARG A 148 3.63 12.83 -8.00
CA ARG A 148 3.73 11.70 -7.07
C ARG A 148 5.19 11.46 -6.72
N MET A 149 5.46 11.32 -5.43
CA MET A 149 6.81 11.21 -4.91
C MET A 149 7.39 9.83 -5.19
N GLU A 150 8.57 9.80 -5.83
CA GLU A 150 9.40 8.60 -5.85
C GLU A 150 10.10 8.38 -4.51
N PHE A 151 10.56 9.48 -3.88
CA PHE A 151 11.25 9.49 -2.60
C PHE A 151 10.63 10.51 -1.65
N ILE A 152 10.64 10.21 -0.35
CA ILE A 152 10.16 11.16 0.67
C ILE A 152 11.13 12.34 0.77
N PRO A 153 10.64 13.60 0.72
CA PRO A 153 11.48 14.77 0.97
C PRO A 153 12.14 14.67 2.34
N GLN A 154 13.43 15.00 2.38
CA GLN A 154 14.21 14.95 3.61
C GLN A 154 14.25 13.56 4.27
N GLU A 155 14.09 12.47 3.51
CA GLU A 155 14.22 11.10 4.03
C GLU A 155 15.56 10.86 4.76
N ASN A 156 16.60 11.63 4.46
CA ASN A 156 17.89 11.60 5.17
C ASN A 156 17.78 11.88 6.67
N ASN A 157 16.69 12.52 7.11
CA ASN A 157 16.44 12.80 8.53
C ASN A 157 15.79 11.62 9.26
N ILE A 158 15.30 10.61 8.55
CA ILE A 158 14.77 9.38 9.15
C ILE A 158 15.91 8.67 9.89
N LYS A 159 15.63 8.18 11.09
CA LYS A 159 16.63 7.53 11.94
C LYS A 159 16.10 6.22 12.49
N ILE A 160 17.00 5.27 12.73
CA ILE A 160 16.71 4.08 13.53
C ILE A 160 17.47 4.23 14.85
N VAL A 161 16.80 4.04 15.98
CA VAL A 161 17.40 4.12 17.32
C VAL A 161 17.15 2.81 18.04
N LYS A 162 18.21 2.17 18.51
CA LYS A 162 18.15 0.99 19.36
C LYS A 162 17.76 1.40 20.78
N ARG A 163 16.63 0.88 21.28
CA ARG A 163 16.20 1.02 22.68
C ARG A 163 16.14 -0.35 23.34
N GLY A 164 17.17 -0.69 24.11
CA GLY A 164 17.32 -2.02 24.70
C GLY A 164 17.46 -3.10 23.63
N ALA A 165 16.49 -4.03 23.57
CA ALA A 165 16.43 -5.08 22.56
C ALA A 165 15.63 -4.70 21.30
N ASP A 166 14.92 -3.57 21.34
CA ASP A 166 14.05 -3.10 20.27
C ASP A 166 14.73 -2.04 19.40
N TYR A 167 14.24 -1.86 18.18
CA TYR A 167 14.65 -0.79 17.28
C TYR A 167 13.45 0.08 16.95
N LEU A 168 13.58 1.38 17.18
CA LEU A 168 12.55 2.35 16.81
C LEU A 168 12.98 3.08 15.56
N VAL A 169 12.09 3.19 14.59
CA VAL A 169 12.27 4.10 13.45
C VAL A 169 11.56 5.42 13.77
N LYS A 170 12.27 6.52 13.57
CA LYS A 170 11.77 7.89 13.76
C LYS A 170 11.48 8.50 12.40
N ASN A 171 10.25 8.94 12.20
CA ASN A 171 9.80 9.64 11.01
C ASN A 171 9.63 11.14 11.33
N PRO A 172 10.65 11.98 11.11
CA PRO A 172 10.52 13.42 11.32
C PRO A 172 9.82 14.13 10.15
N SER A 173 9.41 13.41 9.10
CA SER A 173 8.79 14.00 7.92
C SER A 173 7.28 14.22 8.15
N PRO A 174 6.66 15.14 7.39
CA PRO A 174 5.22 15.36 7.45
C PRO A 174 4.41 14.30 6.68
N TYR A 175 5.03 13.23 6.20
CA TYR A 175 4.43 12.18 5.36
C TYR A 175 4.36 10.83 6.10
N PHE A 176 3.37 9.99 5.78
CA PHE A 176 3.33 8.62 6.31
C PHE A 176 4.39 7.73 5.66
N LEU A 177 5.10 6.94 6.47
CA LEU A 177 6.11 5.99 6.00
C LEU A 177 5.58 4.56 6.11
N SER A 178 5.18 3.94 5.00
CA SER A 178 4.76 2.53 4.97
C SER A 178 5.96 1.59 4.73
N ILE A 179 6.51 1.01 5.80
CA ILE A 179 7.61 0.05 5.75
C ILE A 179 7.07 -1.36 5.57
N THR A 180 7.56 -2.04 4.54
CA THR A 180 7.15 -3.41 4.18
C THR A 180 8.20 -4.46 4.48
N LYS A 181 9.48 -4.07 4.50
CA LYS A 181 10.57 -4.98 4.82
C LYS A 181 11.67 -4.29 5.59
N LEU A 182 12.41 -5.09 6.33
CA LEU A 182 13.62 -4.74 7.03
C LEU A 182 14.70 -5.74 6.62
N LYS A 183 15.87 -5.25 6.23
CA LYS A 183 17.02 -6.07 5.85
C LYS A 183 18.20 -5.79 6.78
N LYS A 184 18.93 -6.84 7.14
CA LYS A 184 20.25 -6.80 7.76
C LYS A 184 21.30 -7.01 6.68
N GLY A 185 21.95 -5.93 6.22
CA GLY A 185 22.75 -5.99 5.00
C GLY A 185 21.86 -6.38 3.81
N ASN A 186 22.15 -7.52 3.18
CA ASN A 186 21.40 -8.04 2.04
C ASN A 186 20.39 -9.14 2.40
N THR A 187 20.21 -9.45 3.69
CA THR A 187 19.32 -10.53 4.14
C THR A 187 18.05 -9.95 4.75
N ASP A 188 16.89 -10.38 4.26
CA ASP A 188 15.58 -10.02 4.84
C ASP A 188 15.49 -10.52 6.29
N VAL A 189 15.06 -9.66 7.20
CA VAL A 189 14.74 -10.04 8.58
C VAL A 189 13.47 -10.90 8.55
N THR A 190 13.56 -12.12 9.09
CA THR A 190 12.44 -13.05 9.15
C THR A 190 11.38 -12.53 10.14
N ASN A 191 10.10 -12.78 9.83
CA ASN A 191 8.95 -12.38 10.65
C ASN A 191 8.88 -10.87 10.94
N PHE A 192 9.38 -10.03 10.03
CA PHE A 192 9.17 -8.59 10.11
C PHE A 192 7.70 -8.27 9.78
N GLU A 193 7.01 -7.62 10.71
CA GLU A 193 5.65 -7.14 10.50
C GLU A 193 5.68 -5.76 9.81
N PRO A 194 5.02 -5.59 8.66
CA PRO A 194 4.89 -4.29 8.02
C PRO A 194 4.28 -3.25 8.96
N VAL A 195 4.89 -2.08 9.01
CA VAL A 195 4.48 -0.99 9.90
C VAL A 195 4.35 0.30 9.10
N MET A 196 3.37 1.11 9.44
CA MET A 196 3.22 2.45 8.89
C MET A 196 3.43 3.46 10.00
N ILE A 197 4.42 4.34 9.84
CA ILE A 197 4.73 5.37 10.82
C ILE A 197 4.03 6.66 10.42
N ALA A 198 3.32 7.26 11.38
CA ALA A 198 2.66 8.54 11.20
C ALA A 198 3.66 9.68 11.03
N PRO A 199 3.24 10.83 10.46
CA PRO A 199 4.06 12.04 10.43
C PRO A 199 4.52 12.47 11.82
N PHE A 200 5.80 12.80 11.94
CA PHE A 200 6.44 13.25 13.19
C PHE A 200 6.37 12.26 14.36
N ASP A 201 6.26 10.96 14.05
CA ASP A 201 6.11 9.89 15.05
C ASP A 201 7.27 8.88 15.00
N GLU A 202 7.32 8.00 15.99
CA GLU A 202 8.20 6.83 16.02
C GLU A 202 7.42 5.52 16.14
N SER A 203 7.94 4.45 15.55
CA SER A 203 7.32 3.12 15.70
C SER A 203 8.37 2.04 15.87
N SER A 204 7.99 0.97 16.56
CA SER A 204 8.83 -0.19 16.74
C SER A 204 8.98 -0.97 15.43
N LEU A 205 10.22 -1.31 15.09
CA LEU A 205 10.60 -2.29 14.07
C LEU A 205 10.70 -3.70 14.66
N GLY A 206 10.47 -3.85 15.96
CA GLY A 206 10.57 -5.10 16.70
C GLY A 206 12.01 -5.49 17.05
N LYS A 207 12.10 -6.61 17.77
CA LYS A 207 13.36 -7.22 18.18
C LYS A 207 13.96 -7.98 17.01
N VAL A 208 15.20 -7.65 16.66
CA VAL A 208 15.95 -8.34 15.60
C VAL A 208 17.02 -9.24 16.22
N SER A 209 16.89 -10.56 16.02
CA SER A 209 17.86 -11.53 16.52
C SER A 209 19.26 -11.26 15.95
N GLY A 210 20.27 -11.20 16.83
CA GLY A 210 21.64 -10.82 16.45
C GLY A 210 21.80 -9.36 15.99
N GLY A 211 20.79 -8.50 16.20
CA GLY A 211 20.79 -7.08 15.86
C GLY A 211 20.75 -6.76 14.36
N LEU A 212 20.62 -5.46 14.03
CA LEU A 212 20.49 -4.94 12.67
C LEU A 212 21.78 -4.95 11.83
N GLY A 213 22.93 -5.22 12.46
CA GLY A 213 24.24 -5.04 11.80
C GLY A 213 24.59 -3.57 11.56
N SER A 214 25.66 -3.33 10.80
CA SER A 214 26.18 -1.98 10.53
C SER A 214 25.46 -1.25 9.40
N MET A 215 24.82 -1.98 8.48
CA MET A 215 24.19 -1.42 7.28
C MET A 215 22.80 -2.03 7.03
N PRO A 216 21.80 -1.75 7.89
CA PRO A 216 20.44 -2.21 7.63
C PRO A 216 19.79 -1.40 6.50
N THR A 217 18.76 -1.98 5.90
CA THR A 217 17.93 -1.32 4.87
C THR A 217 16.46 -1.44 5.24
N LEU A 218 15.73 -0.34 5.23
CA LEU A 218 14.27 -0.33 5.28
C LEU A 218 13.72 -0.28 3.85
N VAL A 219 12.68 -1.06 3.57
CA VAL A 219 11.98 -0.99 2.29
C VAL A 219 10.62 -0.37 2.51
N TYR A 220 10.44 0.87 2.04
CA TYR A 220 9.17 1.58 2.13
C TYR A 220 8.45 1.65 0.78
N LEU A 221 7.14 1.90 0.81
CA LEU A 221 6.37 2.12 -0.41
C LEU A 221 6.24 3.62 -0.71
N ASN A 222 6.58 4.02 -1.94
CA ASN A 222 6.42 5.39 -2.41
C ASN A 222 4.98 5.69 -2.87
N ASP A 223 4.73 6.88 -3.43
CA ASP A 223 3.37 7.29 -3.83
C ASP A 223 2.81 6.40 -4.95
N PHE A 224 3.65 5.82 -5.80
CA PHE A 224 3.24 4.90 -6.86
C PHE A 224 2.93 3.48 -6.35
N GLY A 225 3.23 3.19 -5.08
CA GLY A 225 3.19 1.83 -4.54
C GLY A 225 4.44 1.01 -4.88
N GLY A 226 5.48 1.63 -5.44
CA GLY A 226 6.77 1.01 -5.69
C GLY A 226 7.58 0.87 -4.41
N ALA A 227 8.32 -0.23 -4.28
CA ALA A 227 9.21 -0.49 -3.17
C ALA A 227 10.52 0.28 -3.34
N VAL A 228 10.93 0.99 -2.29
CA VAL A 228 12.11 1.84 -2.26
C VAL A 228 13.01 1.44 -1.10
N ASP A 229 14.26 1.13 -1.42
CA ASP A 229 15.30 0.82 -0.43
C ASP A 229 15.83 2.13 0.18
N LEU A 230 15.71 2.25 1.51
CA LEU A 230 16.30 3.30 2.33
C LEU A 230 17.44 2.68 3.16
N LYS A 231 18.67 2.96 2.77
CA LYS A 231 19.88 2.37 3.37
C LYS A 231 20.33 3.19 4.56
N PHE A 232 20.77 2.51 5.61
CA PHE A 232 21.29 3.13 6.83
C PHE A 232 22.74 2.73 7.10
N SER A 233 23.44 3.57 7.86
CA SER A 233 24.70 3.24 8.52
C SER A 233 24.52 3.40 10.02
N CYS A 234 24.81 2.35 10.78
CA CYS A 234 24.65 2.31 12.23
C CYS A 234 25.98 2.58 12.94
N GLN A 235 25.95 3.50 13.90
CA GLN A 235 27.02 3.75 14.85
C GLN A 235 26.46 3.63 16.27
N ALA A 236 26.99 2.68 17.05
CA ALA A 236 26.51 2.34 18.38
C ALA A 236 25.00 2.01 18.44
N THR A 237 24.18 2.93 18.93
CA THR A 237 22.73 2.75 19.13
C THR A 237 21.88 3.52 18.12
N GLU A 238 22.49 4.28 17.21
CA GLU A 238 21.77 5.09 16.23
C GLU A 238 22.21 4.72 14.81
N CYS A 239 21.24 4.66 13.89
CA CYS A 239 21.48 4.50 12.47
C CYS A 239 20.90 5.69 11.72
N SER A 240 21.74 6.30 10.87
CA SER A 240 21.36 7.41 10.00
C SER A 240 21.28 6.94 8.55
N VAL A 241 20.41 7.55 7.77
CA VAL A 241 20.29 7.25 6.33
C VAL A 241 21.61 7.57 5.63
N VAL A 242 22.01 6.67 4.74
CA VAL A 242 23.10 6.92 3.79
C VAL A 242 22.49 7.69 2.61
N PRO A 243 22.93 8.94 2.34
CA PRO A 243 22.38 9.74 1.26
C PRO A 243 22.46 9.01 -0.08
N ARG A 244 21.42 9.14 -0.90
CA ARG A 244 21.46 8.65 -2.28
C ARG A 244 22.52 9.43 -3.07
N LYS A 245 23.20 8.72 -3.97
CA LYS A 245 24.14 9.31 -4.93
C LYS A 245 23.39 9.91 -6.11
#